data_AF-A0A2V9ZY54-F1
#
_entry.id   AF-A0A2V9ZY54-F1
#
_cell.length_a   1.000
_cell.length_b   1.000
_cell.length_c   1.000
_cell.angle_alpha   90.00
_cell.angle_beta   90.00
_cell.angle_gamma   90.00
#
_symmetry.space_group_name_H-M   'P 1'
#
loop_
_entity.id
_entity.type
_entity.pdbx_description
1 polymer ?
#
loop_
_entity_poly.entity_id
_entity_poly.type
_entity_poly.pdbx_seq_one_letter_code
_entity_poly.pdbx_strand_id
1 'polypeptide(L)'
;MTVKWSRVSAFVLALIFAASFCWADESSKSDKNVSEEVKRIQKATEVLNSIMSTPDKGIPRDVLASAKCVAVVPSMMKAGFIVGGRYGRGIATCHTASGKWSAAAPFTIAGGDWGLQIGGEAIDLVMLVMNDKGMRNLLSSKFKIGADASAAAGPIGRHAEGSTDWKMRSEVLTYSRARGAFAGVTLNGAVIKQDEDETRVLYGRFVPFADILTGKVPVPRGAEEFVATVQKYASEVKAERSSTNAEPPR
;
A
#
# COMPACT_ATOMS: atom_id res chain seq x y z
N MET A 1 -70.08 -2.94 20.78
CA MET A 1 -70.81 -3.68 19.72
C MET A 1 -70.37 -3.13 18.37
N THR A 2 -70.00 -4.04 17.49
CA THR A 2 -69.50 -3.89 16.10
C THR A 2 -70.51 -3.12 15.22
N VAL A 3 -70.15 -2.46 14.13
CA VAL A 3 -69.91 -3.05 12.80
C VAL A 3 -69.22 -2.03 11.88
N LYS A 4 -68.34 -2.57 11.03
CA LYS A 4 -67.53 -1.97 9.95
C LYS A 4 -68.28 -2.05 8.62
N TRP A 5 -68.25 -1.02 7.78
CA TRP A 5 -68.45 -1.09 6.30
C TRP A 5 -67.93 0.23 5.70
N SER A 6 -66.86 0.31 4.91
CA SER A 6 -66.54 -0.26 3.60
C SER A 6 -66.97 0.62 2.41
N ARG A 7 -65.94 1.27 1.82
CA ARG A 7 -65.65 1.46 0.39
C ARG A 7 -66.22 2.66 -0.41
N VAL A 8 -65.25 3.50 -0.81
CA VAL A 8 -64.90 3.93 -2.19
C VAL A 8 -65.88 4.84 -2.95
N SER A 9 -65.39 6.05 -3.27
CA SER A 9 -65.38 6.71 -4.62
C SER A 9 -64.64 8.04 -4.46
N ALA A 10 -63.38 8.19 -4.91
CA ALA A 10 -62.97 8.65 -6.24
C ALA A 10 -63.77 9.85 -6.76
N PHE A 11 -63.12 11.02 -6.91
CA PHE A 11 -62.92 11.74 -8.18
C PHE A 11 -62.34 13.16 -7.93
N VAL A 12 -61.12 13.37 -8.46
CA VAL A 12 -60.65 14.56 -9.20
C VAL A 12 -60.63 15.93 -8.49
N LEU A 13 -59.42 16.42 -8.22
CA LEU A 13 -59.05 17.81 -8.50
C LEU A 13 -57.54 17.92 -8.78
N ALA A 14 -57.22 18.10 -10.05
CA ALA A 14 -55.90 18.46 -10.55
C ALA A 14 -55.79 19.98 -10.70
N LEU A 15 -54.53 20.47 -10.76
CA LEU A 15 -54.07 21.78 -11.22
C LEU A 15 -53.95 22.92 -10.19
N ILE A 16 -52.78 23.03 -9.55
CA ILE A 16 -52.01 24.30 -9.54
C ILE A 16 -50.53 23.96 -9.76
N PHE A 17 -50.06 24.31 -10.95
CA PHE A 17 -48.66 24.43 -11.35
C PHE A 17 -48.20 25.84 -10.93
N ALA A 18 -47.18 25.95 -10.08
CA ALA A 18 -46.36 27.16 -10.01
C ALA A 18 -44.96 26.77 -9.53
N ALA A 19 -44.04 26.79 -10.49
CA ALA A 19 -42.62 26.56 -10.38
C ALA A 19 -41.98 27.20 -9.13
N SER A 20 -41.48 26.34 -8.26
CA SER A 20 -40.30 26.61 -7.44
C SER A 20 -39.41 25.36 -7.45
N PHE A 21 -39.17 24.83 -8.64
CA PHE A 21 -37.94 24.10 -8.90
C PHE A 21 -36.86 25.18 -9.04
N CYS A 22 -36.26 25.56 -7.91
CA CYS A 22 -34.94 26.17 -7.95
C CYS A 22 -34.03 25.11 -8.57
N TRP A 23 -33.74 25.26 -9.86
CA TRP A 23 -32.48 24.80 -10.40
C TRP A 23 -31.40 25.59 -9.64
N ALA A 24 -30.92 25.00 -8.55
CA ALA A 24 -29.62 25.35 -8.03
C ALA A 24 -28.60 24.86 -9.06
N ASP A 25 -28.36 25.69 -10.06
CA ASP A 25 -27.10 25.70 -10.78
C ASP A 25 -26.04 26.17 -9.77
N GLU A 26 -25.48 25.23 -9.02
CA GLU A 26 -24.25 25.50 -8.30
C GLU A 26 -23.09 25.23 -9.24
N SER A 27 -22.69 26.33 -9.88
CA SER A 27 -21.44 26.47 -10.61
C SER A 27 -20.26 25.90 -9.82
N SER A 28 -19.40 25.16 -10.53
CA SER A 28 -17.94 25.16 -10.36
C SER A 28 -17.36 24.89 -8.96
N LYS A 29 -16.92 23.65 -8.75
CA LYS A 29 -15.65 23.36 -8.04
C LYS A 29 -14.76 22.48 -8.92
N SER A 30 -14.28 23.05 -10.01
CA SER A 30 -12.99 22.67 -10.58
C SER A 30 -11.93 23.09 -9.57
N ASP A 31 -11.30 22.12 -8.88
CA ASP A 31 -9.91 22.16 -8.36
C ASP A 31 -9.52 21.08 -7.31
N LYS A 32 -10.29 19.98 -7.10
CA LYS A 32 -9.88 18.92 -6.13
C LYS A 32 -10.06 17.46 -6.57
N ASN A 33 -10.09 17.16 -7.86
CA ASN A 33 -10.13 15.76 -8.32
C ASN A 33 -8.71 15.19 -8.46
N VAL A 34 -8.00 15.06 -7.33
CA VAL A 34 -6.86 14.13 -7.27
C VAL A 34 -7.43 12.74 -7.51
N SER A 35 -6.90 12.01 -8.50
CA SER A 35 -7.41 10.68 -8.85
C SER A 35 -7.24 9.72 -7.66
N GLU A 36 -8.09 8.70 -7.55
CA GLU A 36 -8.05 7.76 -6.41
C GLU A 36 -6.72 6.99 -6.32
N GLU A 37 -6.04 6.86 -7.45
CA GLU A 37 -4.71 6.28 -7.61
C GLU A 37 -3.66 7.18 -6.97
N VAL A 38 -3.68 8.48 -7.28
CA VAL A 38 -2.77 9.46 -6.67
C VAL A 38 -3.02 9.58 -5.16
N LYS A 39 -4.28 9.56 -4.71
CA LYS A 39 -4.62 9.50 -3.28
C LYS A 39 -4.05 8.25 -2.60
N ARG A 40 -4.07 7.10 -3.29
CA ARG A 40 -3.49 5.86 -2.76
C ARG A 40 -1.97 5.93 -2.68
N ILE A 41 -1.31 6.54 -3.65
CA ILE A 41 0.14 6.80 -3.61
C ILE A 41 0.49 7.76 -2.45
N GLN A 42 -0.31 8.80 -2.23
CA GLN A 42 -0.16 9.71 -1.08
C GLN A 42 -0.30 8.96 0.25
N LYS A 43 -1.37 8.16 0.42
CA LYS A 43 -1.54 7.32 1.62
C LYS A 43 -0.39 6.35 1.82
N ALA A 44 0.12 5.73 0.76
CA ALA A 44 1.30 4.87 0.83
C ALA A 44 2.55 5.64 1.32
N THR A 45 2.71 6.88 0.87
CA THR A 45 3.76 7.80 1.33
C THR A 45 3.59 8.14 2.82
N GLU A 46 2.37 8.46 3.27
CA GLU A 46 2.05 8.73 4.67
C GLU A 46 2.32 7.53 5.58
N VAL A 47 1.99 6.32 5.13
CA VAL A 47 2.29 5.07 5.83
C VAL A 47 3.79 4.91 6.02
N LEU A 48 4.57 5.13 4.95
CA LEU A 48 6.02 5.02 5.00
C LEU A 48 6.65 6.09 5.91
N ASN A 49 6.23 7.34 5.80
CA ASN A 49 6.67 8.41 6.69
C ASN A 49 6.37 8.07 8.16
N SER A 50 5.16 7.60 8.43
CA SER A 50 4.74 7.27 9.80
C SER A 50 5.54 6.12 10.42
N ILE A 51 5.80 5.05 9.65
CA ILE A 51 6.58 3.92 10.17
C ILE A 51 8.03 4.31 10.42
N MET A 52 8.60 5.14 9.55
CA MET A 52 9.97 5.59 9.68
C MET A 52 10.15 6.67 10.75
N SER A 53 9.11 7.45 11.04
CA SER A 53 9.13 8.50 12.07
C SER A 53 8.81 8.00 13.47
N THR A 54 8.45 6.73 13.66
CA THR A 54 8.11 6.18 14.98
C THR A 54 9.39 5.67 15.66
N PRO A 55 9.88 6.35 16.73
CA PRO A 55 11.08 5.93 17.44
C PRO A 55 10.92 4.51 18.00
N ASP A 56 11.95 3.68 17.87
CA ASP A 56 12.07 2.34 18.45
C ASP A 56 10.99 1.31 18.07
N LYS A 57 10.04 1.66 17.19
CA LYS A 57 8.99 0.76 16.68
C LYS A 57 8.87 0.75 15.16
N GLY A 58 9.69 1.54 14.48
CA GLY A 58 9.76 1.61 13.02
C GLY A 58 10.62 0.51 12.39
N ILE A 59 10.69 0.54 11.06
CA ILE A 59 11.62 -0.28 10.28
C ILE A 59 13.04 0.24 10.56
N PRO A 60 13.98 -0.63 10.98
CA PRO A 60 15.38 -0.24 11.15
C PRO A 60 15.94 0.27 9.82
N ARG A 61 16.66 1.39 9.84
CA ARG A 61 17.06 2.07 8.59
C ARG A 61 17.92 1.17 7.71
N ASP A 62 18.82 0.40 8.33
CA ASP A 62 19.67 -0.58 7.66
C ASP A 62 18.90 -1.68 6.93
N VAL A 63 17.72 -2.05 7.44
CA VAL A 63 16.84 -3.04 6.82
C VAL A 63 16.20 -2.44 5.57
N LEU A 64 15.65 -1.23 5.66
CA LEU A 64 15.06 -0.54 4.51
C LEU A 64 16.09 -0.24 3.42
N ALA A 65 17.28 0.24 3.81
CA ALA A 65 18.38 0.53 2.88
C ALA A 65 18.89 -0.71 2.13
N SER A 66 18.73 -1.90 2.72
CA SER A 66 19.12 -3.17 2.10
C SER A 66 18.02 -3.78 1.23
N ALA A 67 16.81 -3.21 1.24
CA ALA A 67 15.70 -3.74 0.46
C ALA A 67 15.92 -3.53 -1.05
N LYS A 68 15.65 -4.57 -1.84
CA LYS A 68 15.61 -4.52 -3.31
C LYS A 68 14.33 -3.86 -3.79
N CYS A 69 13.21 -4.11 -3.10
CA CYS A 69 11.94 -3.46 -3.38
C CYS A 69 11.23 -3.08 -2.09
N VAL A 70 10.48 -1.97 -2.14
CA VAL A 70 9.57 -1.53 -1.09
C VAL A 70 8.16 -1.52 -1.68
N ALA A 71 7.23 -2.16 -1.00
CA ALA A 71 5.83 -2.21 -1.38
C ALA A 71 4.95 -1.82 -0.20
N VAL A 72 4.04 -0.88 -0.42
CA VAL A 72 3.18 -0.33 0.64
C VAL A 72 1.72 -0.49 0.24
N VAL A 73 0.92 -1.07 1.14
CA VAL A 73 -0.52 -1.28 0.99
C VAL A 73 -1.21 -0.47 2.09
N PRO A 74 -1.65 0.76 1.82
CA PRO A 74 -2.41 1.53 2.78
C PRO A 74 -3.80 0.93 2.97
N SER A 75 -4.29 0.90 4.20
CA SER A 75 -5.67 0.48 4.53
C SER A 75 -6.07 -0.88 3.92
N MET A 76 -5.20 -1.90 4.02
CA MET A 76 -5.53 -3.27 3.69
C MET A 76 -6.67 -3.77 4.58
N MET A 77 -7.77 -4.20 3.96
CA MET A 77 -8.91 -4.74 4.67
C MET A 77 -8.65 -6.20 5.04
N LYS A 78 -8.94 -6.54 6.28
CA LYS A 78 -8.99 -7.91 6.80
C LYS A 78 -10.39 -8.13 7.36
N ALA A 79 -11.09 -9.17 6.96
CA ALA A 79 -12.41 -9.48 7.47
C ALA A 79 -12.59 -11.00 7.57
N GLY A 80 -13.25 -11.47 8.63
CA GLY A 80 -13.52 -12.88 8.80
C GLY A 80 -14.35 -13.22 10.02
N PHE A 81 -14.79 -14.48 10.05
CA PHE A 81 -15.26 -15.18 11.24
C PHE A 81 -14.90 -16.65 11.06
N ILE A 82 -13.94 -17.16 11.84
CA ILE A 82 -13.33 -18.51 11.73
C ILE A 82 -12.48 -18.68 10.46
N VAL A 83 -13.00 -18.28 9.30
CA VAL A 83 -12.29 -18.14 8.03
C VAL A 83 -12.33 -16.67 7.63
N GLY A 84 -11.18 -16.11 7.28
CA GLY A 84 -11.04 -14.71 6.90
C GLY A 84 -10.39 -14.52 5.53
N GLY A 85 -10.61 -13.34 4.97
CA GLY A 85 -9.94 -12.84 3.79
C GLY A 85 -9.23 -11.53 4.09
N ARG A 86 -8.18 -11.26 3.32
CA ARG A 86 -7.54 -9.96 3.25
C ARG A 86 -7.49 -9.48 1.80
N TYR A 87 -7.72 -8.19 1.60
CA TYR A 87 -7.62 -7.54 0.30
C TYR A 87 -7.09 -6.13 0.47
N GLY A 88 -6.18 -5.73 -0.42
CA GLY A 88 -5.67 -4.36 -0.46
C GLY A 88 -5.07 -4.02 -1.81
N ARG A 89 -4.93 -2.71 -2.05
CA ARG A 89 -4.20 -2.17 -3.18
C ARG A 89 -3.01 -1.39 -2.67
N GLY A 90 -1.89 -1.50 -3.37
CA GLY A 90 -0.65 -0.91 -2.94
C GLY A 90 0.21 -0.46 -4.10
N ILE A 91 1.33 0.17 -3.74
CA ILE A 91 2.31 0.72 -4.66
C ILE A 91 3.67 0.13 -4.31
N ALA A 92 4.38 -0.37 -5.32
CA ALA A 92 5.72 -0.89 -5.20
C ALA A 92 6.73 -0.03 -5.96
N THR A 93 7.96 0.00 -5.47
CA THR A 93 9.13 0.52 -6.19
C THR A 93 10.33 -0.37 -5.89
N CYS A 94 11.26 -0.50 -6.83
CA CYS A 94 12.45 -1.31 -6.68
C CYS A 94 13.72 -0.53 -7.00
N HIS A 95 14.82 -0.89 -6.34
CA HIS A 95 16.13 -0.44 -6.70
C HIS A 95 16.49 -0.96 -8.11
N THR A 96 16.94 -0.07 -8.98
CA THR A 96 17.29 -0.38 -10.37
C THR A 96 18.80 -0.57 -10.51
N ALA A 97 19.21 -1.11 -11.67
CA ALA A 97 20.63 -1.23 -12.03
C ALA A 97 21.35 0.14 -12.10
N SER A 98 20.60 1.23 -12.27
CA SER A 98 21.14 2.60 -12.32
C SER A 98 21.50 3.19 -10.95
N GLY A 99 21.23 2.48 -9.85
CA GLY A 99 21.45 3.01 -8.49
C GLY A 99 20.32 3.91 -7.98
N LYS A 100 19.21 4.02 -8.72
CA LYS A 100 18.00 4.77 -8.34
C LYS A 100 16.83 3.84 -8.10
N TRP A 101 15.81 4.32 -7.40
CA TRP A 101 14.51 3.65 -7.30
C TRP A 101 13.69 3.83 -8.58
N SER A 102 12.94 2.80 -8.96
CA SER A 102 12.08 2.78 -10.13
C SER A 102 10.77 3.55 -9.90
N ALA A 103 10.00 3.71 -10.98
CA ALA A 103 8.68 4.32 -10.92
C ALA A 103 7.69 3.50 -10.06
N ALA A 104 6.62 4.15 -9.62
CA ALA A 104 5.58 3.54 -8.81
C ALA A 104 4.79 2.51 -9.61
N ALA A 105 4.76 1.27 -9.12
CA ALA A 105 4.08 0.15 -9.76
C ALA A 105 2.84 -0.26 -8.92
N PRO A 106 1.63 -0.01 -9.43
CA PRO A 106 0.39 -0.44 -8.79
C PRO A 106 0.23 -1.95 -8.71
N PHE A 107 -0.21 -2.44 -7.55
CA PHE A 107 -0.50 -3.86 -7.34
C PHE A 107 -1.69 -4.07 -6.41
N THR A 108 -2.25 -5.28 -6.48
CA THR A 108 -3.25 -5.79 -5.54
C THR A 108 -2.67 -6.94 -4.73
N ILE A 109 -3.11 -7.07 -3.48
CA ILE A 109 -2.82 -8.21 -2.61
C ILE A 109 -4.14 -8.82 -2.16
N ALA A 110 -4.26 -10.15 -2.26
CA ALA A 110 -5.43 -10.89 -1.79
C ALA A 110 -5.00 -12.22 -1.17
N GLY A 111 -5.57 -12.60 -0.03
CA GLY A 111 -5.23 -13.87 0.62
C GLY A 111 -6.31 -14.35 1.57
N GLY A 112 -6.33 -15.66 1.81
CA GLY A 112 -7.10 -16.26 2.90
C GLY A 112 -6.32 -16.21 4.20
N ASP A 113 -7.03 -16.12 5.32
CA ASP A 113 -6.46 -16.27 6.65
C ASP A 113 -7.28 -17.31 7.44
N TRP A 114 -6.59 -18.07 8.27
CA TRP A 114 -7.20 -19.04 9.19
C TRP A 114 -7.02 -18.50 10.60
N GLY A 115 -8.10 -17.99 11.20
CA GLY A 115 -8.03 -17.39 12.52
C GLY A 115 -9.36 -16.87 13.05
N LEU A 116 -9.49 -16.86 14.38
CA LEU A 116 -10.62 -16.27 15.12
C LEU A 116 -10.50 -14.74 15.17
N GLN A 117 -10.37 -14.08 14.02
CA GLN A 117 -10.61 -12.64 13.95
C GLN A 117 -12.12 -12.45 13.81
N ILE A 118 -12.77 -11.89 14.82
CA ILE A 118 -14.20 -11.55 14.77
C ILE A 118 -14.28 -10.08 14.34
N GLY A 119 -14.74 -9.85 13.10
CA GLY A 119 -15.01 -8.52 12.57
C GLY A 119 -14.08 -8.10 11.42
N GLY A 120 -14.15 -6.81 11.09
CA GLY A 120 -13.34 -6.17 10.04
C GLY A 120 -12.30 -5.24 10.64
N GLU A 121 -11.08 -5.28 10.11
CA GLU A 121 -9.96 -4.43 10.49
C GLU A 121 -9.28 -3.86 9.24
N ALA A 122 -8.87 -2.59 9.34
CA ALA A 122 -8.02 -1.93 8.35
C ALA A 122 -6.61 -1.83 8.92
N ILE A 123 -5.63 -2.39 8.21
CA ILE A 123 -4.22 -2.27 8.59
C ILE A 123 -3.41 -1.64 7.46
N ASP A 124 -2.38 -0.89 7.80
CA ASP A 124 -1.37 -0.53 6.81
C ASP A 124 -0.30 -1.61 6.76
N LEU A 125 0.19 -1.94 5.58
CA LEU A 125 1.21 -2.96 5.38
C LEU A 125 2.38 -2.40 4.57
N VAL A 126 3.60 -2.63 5.06
CA VAL A 126 4.86 -2.39 4.34
C VAL A 126 5.57 -3.71 4.16
N MET A 127 6.00 -4.00 2.94
CA MET A 127 6.77 -5.18 2.56
C MET A 127 8.10 -4.75 1.99
N LEU A 128 9.16 -5.37 2.46
CA LEU A 128 10.53 -5.18 1.97
C LEU A 128 10.98 -6.48 1.33
N VAL A 129 11.28 -6.43 0.03
CA VAL A 129 11.84 -7.57 -0.69
C VAL A 129 13.36 -7.50 -0.56
N MET A 130 13.97 -8.51 0.04
CA MET A 130 15.35 -8.40 0.53
C MET A 130 16.41 -8.94 -0.43
N ASN A 131 16.02 -9.75 -1.41
CA ASN A 131 16.98 -10.39 -2.30
C ASN A 131 16.49 -10.48 -3.75
N ASP A 132 17.40 -10.86 -4.65
CA ASP A 132 17.14 -10.90 -6.08
C ASP A 132 16.11 -11.98 -6.46
N LYS A 133 15.97 -13.05 -5.66
CA LYS A 133 14.95 -14.07 -5.90
C LYS A 133 13.56 -13.51 -5.63
N GLY A 134 13.35 -12.89 -4.47
CA GLY A 134 12.11 -12.19 -4.15
C GLY A 134 11.79 -11.09 -5.15
N MET A 135 12.80 -10.35 -5.62
CA MET A 135 12.62 -9.32 -6.66
C MET A 135 12.17 -9.95 -7.97
N ARG A 136 12.85 -10.99 -8.49
CA ARG A 136 12.45 -11.69 -9.72
C ARG A 136 11.02 -12.23 -9.64
N ASN A 137 10.65 -12.78 -8.49
CA ASN A 137 9.31 -13.25 -8.24
C ASN A 137 8.29 -12.10 -8.26
N LEU A 138 8.60 -10.96 -7.64
CA LEU A 138 7.76 -9.76 -7.69
C LEU A 138 7.63 -9.20 -9.12
N LEU A 139 8.68 -9.27 -9.95
CA LEU A 139 8.63 -8.82 -11.35
C LEU A 139 7.67 -9.67 -12.20
N SER A 140 7.32 -10.87 -11.75
CA SER A 140 6.24 -11.64 -12.39
C SER A 140 4.89 -10.97 -12.15
N SER A 141 3.97 -11.08 -13.10
CA SER A 141 2.63 -10.46 -12.99
C SER A 141 1.78 -11.00 -11.84
N LYS A 142 2.17 -12.15 -11.26
CA LYS A 142 1.49 -12.81 -10.15
C LYS A 142 2.49 -13.58 -9.30
N PHE A 143 2.49 -13.28 -8.01
CA PHE A 143 3.43 -13.82 -7.04
C PHE A 143 2.71 -14.25 -5.75
N LYS A 144 2.98 -15.46 -5.25
CA LYS A 144 2.38 -16.00 -4.03
C LYS A 144 3.37 -16.01 -2.86
N ILE A 145 3.05 -15.27 -1.81
CA ILE A 145 3.81 -15.31 -0.56
C ILE A 145 3.58 -16.64 0.16
N GLY A 146 4.66 -17.28 0.60
CA GLY A 146 4.70 -18.59 1.25
C GLY A 146 4.90 -19.77 0.29
N ALA A 147 4.58 -19.59 -1.00
CA ALA A 147 4.82 -20.61 -2.03
C ALA A 147 6.00 -20.24 -2.94
N ASP A 148 6.00 -19.01 -3.46
CA ASP A 148 7.03 -18.54 -4.39
C ASP A 148 8.19 -17.84 -3.64
N ALA A 149 7.92 -17.23 -2.48
CA ALA A 149 8.93 -16.69 -1.56
C ALA A 149 8.52 -16.83 -0.10
N SER A 150 9.52 -16.92 0.79
CA SER A 150 9.29 -16.84 2.23
C SER A 150 9.01 -15.40 2.69
N ALA A 151 8.04 -15.23 3.59
CA ALA A 151 7.80 -13.97 4.27
C ALA A 151 7.87 -14.14 5.79
N ALA A 152 8.45 -13.15 6.46
CA ALA A 152 8.53 -13.12 7.91
C ALA A 152 8.29 -11.69 8.43
N ALA A 153 7.86 -11.61 9.69
CA ALA A 153 7.87 -10.37 10.45
C ALA A 153 9.29 -9.78 10.47
N GLY A 154 9.42 -8.52 10.06
CA GLY A 154 10.70 -7.83 10.12
C GLY A 154 11.07 -7.39 11.54
N PRO A 155 12.37 -7.23 11.84
CA PRO A 155 12.80 -6.75 13.14
C PRO A 155 12.45 -5.27 13.30
N ILE A 156 12.20 -4.82 14.53
CA ILE A 156 11.74 -3.45 14.85
C ILE A 156 12.70 -2.74 15.81
N GLY A 157 12.76 -1.42 15.67
CA GLY A 157 13.50 -0.55 16.58
C GLY A 157 15.03 -0.57 16.40
N ARG A 158 15.72 0.28 17.15
CA ARG A 158 17.15 0.56 16.94
C ARG A 158 18.06 -0.59 17.38
N HIS A 159 17.65 -1.37 18.37
CA HIS A 159 18.41 -2.53 18.84
C HIS A 159 18.47 -3.68 17.81
N ALA A 160 17.59 -3.66 16.81
CA ALA A 160 17.62 -4.62 15.71
C ALA A 160 18.73 -4.36 14.69
N GLU A 161 19.24 -3.13 14.59
CA GLU A 161 20.22 -2.69 13.57
C GLU A 161 21.53 -3.48 13.65
N GLY A 162 21.87 -4.02 14.85
CA GLY A 162 23.08 -4.83 15.06
C GLY A 162 22.95 -6.32 14.74
N SER A 163 21.74 -6.84 14.52
CA SER A 163 21.54 -8.26 14.21
C SER A 163 21.54 -8.49 12.69
N THR A 164 22.44 -9.33 12.17
CA THR A 164 22.48 -9.68 10.73
C THR A 164 21.53 -10.80 10.35
N ASP A 165 20.91 -11.46 11.32
CA ASP A 165 20.10 -12.66 11.12
C ASP A 165 18.90 -12.45 10.19
N TRP A 166 18.34 -11.24 10.14
CA TRP A 166 17.23 -10.93 9.25
C TRP A 166 17.60 -11.05 7.76
N LYS A 167 18.89 -10.88 7.40
CA LYS A 167 19.37 -11.02 6.01
C LYS A 167 19.30 -12.47 5.51
N MET A 168 19.25 -13.44 6.42
CA MET A 168 19.32 -14.86 6.10
C MET A 168 17.97 -15.60 6.19
N ARG A 169 16.93 -14.96 6.74
CA ARG A 169 15.72 -15.68 7.18
C ARG A 169 14.54 -15.63 6.21
N SER A 170 14.40 -14.58 5.39
CA SER A 170 13.25 -14.48 4.49
C SER A 170 13.51 -13.61 3.26
N GLU A 171 12.88 -13.99 2.14
CA GLU A 171 12.93 -13.22 0.90
C GLU A 171 12.12 -11.91 1.00
N VAL A 172 11.08 -11.90 1.84
CA VAL A 172 10.24 -10.73 2.12
C VAL A 172 10.14 -10.49 3.63
N LEU A 173 10.38 -9.26 4.08
CA LEU A 173 10.07 -8.82 5.44
C LEU A 173 8.79 -7.99 5.42
N THR A 174 7.96 -8.16 6.45
CA THR A 174 6.65 -7.52 6.53
C THR A 174 6.48 -6.75 7.84
N TYR A 175 5.84 -5.59 7.72
CA TYR A 175 5.54 -4.68 8.83
C TYR A 175 4.12 -4.20 8.67
N SER A 176 3.32 -4.28 9.73
CA SER A 176 1.94 -3.81 9.72
C SER A 176 1.68 -2.78 10.80
N ARG A 177 0.82 -1.81 10.51
CA ARG A 177 0.26 -0.88 11.48
C ARG A 177 -1.21 -1.14 11.69
N ALA A 178 -1.61 -1.32 12.95
CA ALA A 178 -3.00 -1.28 13.36
C ALA A 178 -3.13 -0.36 14.58
N ARG A 179 -4.13 0.53 14.58
CA ARG A 179 -4.49 1.37 15.74
C ARG A 179 -3.28 2.06 16.42
N GLY A 180 -2.34 2.55 15.62
CA GLY A 180 -1.15 3.28 16.10
C GLY A 180 0.04 2.44 16.56
N ALA A 181 -0.02 1.11 16.48
CA ALA A 181 1.09 0.22 16.82
C ALA A 181 1.60 -0.52 15.58
N PHE A 182 2.93 -0.64 15.47
CA PHE A 182 3.59 -1.43 14.42
C PHE A 182 4.01 -2.79 14.96
N ALA A 183 3.69 -3.84 14.20
CA ALA A 183 4.10 -5.21 14.46
C ALA A 183 4.29 -5.95 13.13
N GLY A 184 5.18 -6.95 13.11
CA GLY A 184 5.30 -7.81 11.95
C GLY A 184 4.08 -8.71 11.76
N VAL A 185 3.73 -9.02 10.51
CA VAL A 185 2.57 -9.85 10.15
C VAL A 185 2.93 -10.92 9.12
N THR A 186 2.52 -12.16 9.35
CA THR A 186 2.78 -13.22 8.37
C THR A 186 1.77 -13.14 7.21
N LEU A 187 2.28 -13.20 5.98
CA LEU A 187 1.49 -13.07 4.74
C LEU A 187 1.36 -14.38 3.94
N ASN A 188 1.61 -15.53 4.57
CA ASN A 188 1.53 -16.82 3.90
C ASN A 188 0.15 -17.03 3.26
N GLY A 189 0.16 -17.43 1.97
CA GLY A 189 -1.06 -17.64 1.19
C GLY A 189 -1.59 -16.38 0.48
N ALA A 190 -0.95 -15.22 0.65
CA ALA A 190 -1.31 -14.02 -0.09
C ALA A 190 -0.79 -14.06 -1.54
N VAL A 191 -1.62 -13.62 -2.47
CA VAL A 191 -1.32 -13.45 -3.88
C VAL A 191 -1.17 -11.96 -4.16
N ILE A 192 -0.01 -11.57 -4.67
CA ILE A 192 0.26 -10.24 -5.20
C ILE A 192 0.12 -10.30 -6.72
N LYS A 193 -0.57 -9.32 -7.30
CA LYS A 193 -0.71 -9.17 -8.76
C LYS A 193 -0.56 -7.72 -9.15
N GLN A 194 -0.04 -7.47 -10.35
CA GLN A 194 -0.14 -6.13 -10.95
C GLN A 194 -1.60 -5.66 -11.00
N ASP A 195 -1.86 -4.42 -10.62
CA ASP A 195 -3.15 -3.77 -10.85
C ASP A 195 -3.10 -3.14 -12.25
N GLU A 196 -3.53 -3.90 -13.26
CA GLU A 196 -3.44 -3.45 -14.66
C GLU A 196 -4.30 -2.22 -14.93
N ASP A 197 -5.44 -2.10 -14.25
CA ASP A 197 -6.38 -0.99 -14.44
C ASP A 197 -5.82 0.28 -13.84
N GLU A 198 -5.32 0.22 -12.60
CA GLU A 198 -4.61 1.35 -12.00
C GLU A 198 -3.33 1.69 -12.77
N THR A 199 -2.64 0.69 -13.32
CA THR A 199 -1.50 0.93 -14.21
C THR A 199 -1.91 1.75 -15.42
N ARG A 200 -3.02 1.39 -16.10
CA ARG A 200 -3.52 2.15 -17.27
C ARG A 200 -3.90 3.57 -16.89
N VAL A 201 -4.54 3.77 -15.73
CA VAL A 201 -4.91 5.11 -15.26
C VAL A 201 -3.66 5.96 -14.97
N LEU A 202 -2.68 5.39 -14.27
CA LEU A 202 -1.48 6.12 -13.84
C LEU A 202 -0.52 6.44 -15.00
N TYR A 203 -0.39 5.54 -15.97
CA TYR A 203 0.56 5.67 -17.09
C TYR A 203 -0.09 6.08 -18.42
N GLY A 204 -1.41 6.19 -18.48
CA GLY A 204 -2.18 6.43 -19.72
C GLY A 204 -2.20 5.24 -20.69
N ARG A 205 -1.54 4.14 -20.35
CA ARG A 205 -1.45 2.90 -21.12
C ARG A 205 -1.08 1.74 -20.21
N PHE A 206 -1.30 0.52 -20.67
CA PHE A 206 -0.75 -0.63 -19.97
C PHE A 206 0.78 -0.64 -20.10
N VAL A 207 1.46 -0.80 -18.96
CA VAL A 207 2.92 -1.00 -18.89
C VAL A 207 3.15 -2.26 -18.05
N PRO A 208 3.91 -3.27 -18.53
CA PRO A 208 4.17 -4.46 -17.75
C PRO A 208 4.85 -4.15 -16.40
N PHE A 209 4.46 -4.87 -15.34
CA PHE A 209 5.01 -4.67 -14.00
C PHE A 209 6.53 -4.70 -13.96
N ALA A 210 7.13 -5.64 -14.70
CA ALA A 210 8.57 -5.78 -14.82
C ALA A 210 9.23 -4.53 -15.42
N ASP A 211 8.61 -3.90 -16.42
CA ASP A 211 9.16 -2.72 -17.07
C ASP A 211 9.11 -1.50 -16.14
N ILE A 212 8.06 -1.39 -15.33
CA ILE A 212 7.95 -0.36 -14.29
C ILE A 212 9.06 -0.57 -13.25
N LEU A 213 9.10 -1.75 -12.64
CA LEU A 213 9.99 -2.03 -11.51
C LEU A 213 11.47 -2.12 -11.88
N THR A 214 11.81 -2.37 -13.15
CA THR A 214 13.20 -2.32 -13.66
C THR A 214 13.63 -0.94 -14.15
N GLY A 215 12.73 0.06 -14.10
CA GLY A 215 13.05 1.46 -14.42
C GLY A 215 13.07 1.78 -15.91
N LYS A 216 12.33 1.06 -16.74
CA LYS A 216 12.22 1.33 -18.19
C LYS A 216 11.24 2.46 -18.54
N VAL A 217 10.51 2.95 -17.55
CA VAL A 217 9.56 4.06 -17.70
C VAL A 217 9.83 5.13 -16.64
N PRO A 218 9.54 6.41 -16.94
CA PRO A 218 9.71 7.50 -15.98
C PRO A 218 8.67 7.41 -14.85
N VAL A 219 8.97 8.08 -13.74
CA VAL A 219 8.02 8.23 -12.63
C VAL A 219 6.82 9.07 -13.11
N PRO A 220 5.58 8.56 -13.00
CA PRO A 220 4.40 9.30 -13.41
C PRO A 220 4.08 10.44 -12.43
N ARG A 221 3.31 11.42 -12.90
CA ARG A 221 2.87 12.55 -12.07
C ARG A 221 2.02 12.07 -10.89
N GLY A 222 2.30 12.58 -9.70
CA GLY A 222 1.64 12.17 -8.46
C GLY A 222 2.31 10.98 -7.76
N ALA A 223 3.40 10.44 -8.32
CA ALA A 223 4.17 9.35 -7.72
C ALA A 223 5.58 9.75 -7.27
N GLU A 224 6.01 10.98 -7.56
CA GLU A 224 7.35 11.48 -7.27
C GLU A 224 7.64 11.46 -5.77
N GLU A 225 6.67 11.89 -4.96
CA GLU A 225 6.82 11.97 -3.50
C GLU A 225 7.03 10.60 -2.86
N PHE A 226 6.30 9.58 -3.34
CA PHE A 226 6.46 8.20 -2.85
C PHE A 226 7.86 7.67 -3.12
N VAL A 227 8.34 7.79 -4.37
CA VAL A 227 9.68 7.33 -4.77
C VAL A 227 10.76 8.12 -4.04
N ALA A 228 10.60 9.44 -3.90
CA ALA A 228 11.52 10.29 -3.15
C ALA A 228 11.58 9.92 -1.66
N THR A 229 10.44 9.57 -1.05
CA THR A 229 10.38 9.15 0.35
C THR A 229 11.10 7.83 0.58
N VAL A 230 10.91 6.84 -0.31
CA VAL A 230 11.67 5.58 -0.27
C VAL A 230 13.18 5.86 -0.43
N GLN A 231 13.56 6.68 -1.41
CA GLN A 231 14.96 7.05 -1.64
C GLN A 231 15.59 7.76 -0.44
N LYS A 232 14.88 8.69 0.20
CA LYS A 232 15.33 9.40 1.41
C LYS A 232 15.72 8.41 2.49
N TYR A 233 14.78 7.57 2.92
CA TYR A 233 15.02 6.63 4.00
C TYR A 233 16.03 5.55 3.67
N ALA A 234 16.16 5.15 2.39
CA ALA A 234 17.17 4.20 1.95
C ALA A 234 18.59 4.79 1.91
N SER A 235 18.73 6.11 1.75
CA SER A 235 20.04 6.76 1.55
C SER A 235 20.66 7.37 2.82
N GLU A 236 19.85 7.71 3.83
CA GLU A 236 20.34 8.26 5.11
C GLU A 236 21.42 7.37 5.75
N VAL A 237 21.28 6.03 5.66
CA VAL A 237 22.28 5.06 6.14
C VAL A 237 23.63 5.18 5.42
N LYS A 238 23.62 5.42 4.11
CA LYS A 238 24.84 5.51 3.31
C LYS A 238 25.65 6.75 3.68
N ALA A 239 24.96 7.85 4.00
CA ALA A 239 25.59 9.10 4.46
C ALA A 239 26.23 8.93 5.85
N GLU A 240 25.51 8.33 6.81
CA GLU A 240 26.01 8.09 8.18
C GLU A 240 27.24 7.14 8.22
N ARG A 241 27.27 6.12 7.35
CA ARG A 241 28.44 5.23 7.21
C ARG A 241 29.64 5.93 6.57
N SER A 242 29.41 6.83 5.62
CA SER A 242 30.48 7.58 4.96
C SER A 242 31.14 8.60 5.88
N SER A 243 30.41 9.20 6.82
CA SER A 243 30.97 10.12 7.81
C SER A 243 31.74 9.38 8.91
N THR A 244 31.25 8.21 9.34
CA THR A 244 31.89 7.42 10.41
C THR A 244 33.21 6.80 9.97
N ASN A 245 33.34 6.39 8.71
CA ASN A 245 34.58 5.83 8.15
C ASN A 245 35.62 6.89 7.75
N ALA A 246 35.31 8.18 7.87
CA ALA A 246 36.22 9.28 7.55
C ALA A 246 37.02 9.79 8.77
N GLU A 247 36.76 9.27 9.98
CA GLU A 247 37.55 9.58 11.18
C GLU A 247 38.84 8.71 11.17
N PRO A 248 40.04 9.30 11.08
CA PRO A 248 41.28 8.54 11.17
C PRO A 248 41.46 7.99 12.59
N PRO A 249 42.03 6.78 12.77
CA PRO A 249 42.37 6.27 14.09
C PRO A 249 43.31 7.27 14.79
N ARG A 250 42.93 7.68 16.01
CA ARG A 250 43.75 8.51 16.90
C ARG A 250 44.93 7.73 17.47
#